data_AF-A0A423UGD1-F1
#
_entry.id   AF-A0A423UGD1-F1
#
_cell.length_a   1.000
_cell.length_b   1.000
_cell.length_c   1.000
_cell.angle_alpha   90.00
_cell.angle_beta   90.00
_cell.angle_gamma   90.00
#
_symmetry.space_group_name_H-M   'P 1'
#
loop_
_entity.id
_entity.type
_entity.pdbx_description
1 polymer ?
#
loop_
_entity_poly.entity_id
_entity_poly.type
_entity_poly.pdbx_seq_one_letter_code
_entity_poly.pdbx_strand_id
1 'polypeptide(L)'
;MSQPIYNIVARRTTFSSEHVPEHEFEHLAVGVDPWITVGREARMEGSGGSAGNDREPTSPRAPFRSSGSHTMVAMSCTTILIGKSATYDGSTIIARNDDSGHGKYDPKRFIAVDPADQPRHYRSVLSHVAIELPDDPCRYTIAPNVLNNRGILAEAGISVRNVAMTATETIAVNERVLAADPMVEFRPASGDPHSPDYVPEQPGGIGEEDLITLVLPYVSSAREAVERLGALLERYGTYEANGVGISDVDEVWYVETIGGHHWIARRVPDDCYAAIPNQLGLDDFDLEDALGDRRDHMCSADLREWVVARHLDRSMDRRPEHTRHLNPRKMFGTATSKDHIYNTPRAWYMQRTLNPGEDWDSPQARYTPISEDIPWCRRPEERITIGDIDFLMSSHYEDTPYDTYGTRGTEESRRRFRPIGINRNGHLGILQLRPYEPESNRALIWLSYGSNPFTSVAPFYANVRTTPEYLSNTSGEVTTNSLYWANRIIAAIADPHFTENSDAVEHFREHVLSYGDRLVAQTDAVSRRDEHVPDLLEQSNEMMADYLRSQTNQLLSQVLYTSSNLMRNAFTMSDR
;
A
#
# COMPACT_ATOMS: atom_id res chain seq x y z
N MET A 1 -21.61 40.61 41.90
CA MET A 1 -22.23 39.50 42.69
C MET A 1 -21.48 38.23 42.34
N SER A 2 -21.16 37.41 43.33
CA SER A 2 -20.04 36.47 43.25
C SER A 2 -20.34 35.20 44.05
N GLN A 3 -20.30 34.04 43.41
CA GLN A 3 -20.41 32.71 44.03
C GLN A 3 -20.05 31.62 42.98
N PRO A 4 -19.63 30.41 43.38
CA PRO A 4 -18.29 30.22 43.95
C PRO A 4 -17.46 29.11 43.28
N ILE A 5 -16.15 29.13 43.55
CA ILE A 5 -15.18 28.10 43.17
C ILE A 5 -15.26 26.92 44.15
N TYR A 6 -15.27 25.68 43.63
CA TYR A 6 -15.07 24.47 44.44
C TYR A 6 -13.60 24.03 44.41
N ASN A 7 -12.94 24.13 45.57
CA ASN A 7 -11.65 23.47 45.81
C ASN A 7 -11.89 22.01 46.24
N ILE A 8 -11.12 21.08 45.68
CA ILE A 8 -10.92 19.75 46.28
C ILE A 8 -9.43 19.57 46.54
N VAL A 9 -9.09 19.38 47.81
CA VAL A 9 -7.73 19.16 48.30
C VAL A 9 -7.44 17.67 48.38
N ALA A 10 -6.20 17.29 48.04
CA ALA A 10 -5.71 15.93 48.04
C ALA A 10 -5.85 15.20 49.38
N ARG A 11 -5.99 13.87 49.31
CA ARG A 11 -5.62 12.95 50.40
C ARG A 11 -4.59 11.93 49.89
N ARG A 12 -3.37 12.05 50.39
CA ARG A 12 -2.41 10.94 50.44
C ARG A 12 -2.84 9.99 51.57
N THR A 13 -2.74 8.69 51.34
CA THR A 13 -2.74 7.68 52.41
C THR A 13 -1.65 6.66 52.13
N THR A 14 -0.61 6.71 52.96
CA THR A 14 0.46 5.71 53.06
C THR A 14 0.10 4.70 54.15
N PHE A 15 0.27 3.41 53.90
CA PHE A 15 0.44 2.40 54.95
C PHE A 15 1.37 1.29 54.47
N SER A 16 2.18 0.77 55.39
CA SER A 16 3.25 -0.21 55.14
C SER A 16 2.99 -1.53 55.87
N SER A 17 3.34 -2.64 55.19
CA SER A 17 3.90 -3.90 55.72
C SER A 17 3.43 -4.48 57.07
N GLU A 18 2.94 -5.73 57.05
CA GLU A 18 3.48 -6.84 57.87
C GLU A 18 2.95 -8.25 57.43
N HIS A 19 3.87 -9.11 56.94
CA HIS A 19 4.07 -10.56 57.20
C HIS A 19 2.90 -11.60 57.17
N VAL A 20 2.88 -12.54 56.18
CA VAL A 20 3.34 -13.99 56.24
C VAL A 20 2.18 -14.98 56.55
N PRO A 21 2.11 -16.27 56.07
CA PRO A 21 3.14 -17.17 55.47
C PRO A 21 2.82 -17.84 54.10
N GLU A 22 3.76 -18.71 53.70
CA GLU A 22 3.91 -19.54 52.49
C GLU A 22 2.91 -20.70 52.32
N HIS A 23 2.78 -21.22 51.08
CA HIS A 23 2.88 -22.65 50.78
C HIS A 23 3.26 -22.91 49.30
N GLU A 24 3.86 -24.07 49.04
CA GLU A 24 4.53 -24.46 47.79
C GLU A 24 3.58 -24.82 46.63
N PHE A 25 4.08 -24.82 45.39
CA PHE A 25 4.02 -26.00 44.51
C PHE A 25 5.09 -25.95 43.40
N GLU A 26 5.53 -27.13 42.95
CA GLU A 26 6.79 -27.35 42.23
C GLU A 26 6.75 -27.20 40.70
N HIS A 27 7.96 -27.19 40.13
CA HIS A 27 8.31 -27.30 38.72
C HIS A 27 7.50 -28.33 37.90
N LEU A 28 7.33 -28.03 36.60
CA LEU A 28 7.78 -28.93 35.53
C LEU A 28 7.96 -28.18 34.21
N ALA A 29 9.17 -28.25 33.64
CA ALA A 29 9.47 -27.80 32.30
C ALA A 29 9.73 -29.03 31.42
N VAL A 30 9.14 -29.07 30.22
CA VAL A 30 9.48 -30.03 29.16
C VAL A 30 9.46 -29.30 27.83
N GLY A 31 10.64 -29.13 27.22
CA GLY A 31 10.76 -28.70 25.83
C GLY A 31 10.55 -29.86 24.87
N VAL A 32 10.20 -29.56 23.61
CA VAL A 32 10.10 -30.56 22.54
C VAL A 32 10.71 -29.97 21.27
N ASP A 33 11.72 -30.65 20.73
CA ASP A 33 12.33 -30.38 19.43
C ASP A 33 12.03 -31.56 18.46
N PRO A 34 12.00 -31.35 17.13
CA PRO A 34 11.28 -32.24 16.20
C PRO A 34 12.16 -33.24 15.44
N TRP A 35 11.68 -34.47 15.21
CA TRP A 35 12.26 -35.40 14.22
C TRP A 35 11.24 -36.30 13.47
N ILE A 36 11.14 -36.06 12.16
CA ILE A 36 11.09 -37.00 11.02
C ILE A 36 10.63 -38.47 11.23
N THR A 37 9.59 -38.89 10.49
CA THR A 37 9.56 -40.17 9.71
C THR A 37 8.42 -40.12 8.68
N VAL A 38 8.69 -40.04 7.37
CA VAL A 38 8.75 -41.16 6.38
C VAL A 38 7.63 -42.20 6.55
N GLY A 39 6.80 -42.36 5.51
CA GLY A 39 5.56 -43.15 5.53
C GLY A 39 5.69 -44.61 5.08
N ARG A 40 4.53 -45.28 4.92
CA ARG A 40 4.38 -46.60 4.29
C ARG A 40 3.01 -46.76 3.64
N GLU A 41 3.01 -47.41 2.48
CA GLU A 41 1.82 -47.81 1.72
C GLU A 41 1.09 -48.97 2.41
N ALA A 42 -0.22 -49.10 2.15
CA ALA A 42 -0.98 -50.33 2.39
C ALA A 42 -1.89 -50.62 1.19
N ARG A 43 -1.72 -51.80 0.58
CA ARG A 43 -2.59 -52.33 -0.47
C ARG A 43 -3.86 -52.93 0.13
N MET A 44 -4.96 -52.95 -0.63
CA MET A 44 -5.98 -54.01 -0.52
C MET A 44 -6.48 -54.46 -1.89
N GLU A 45 -6.53 -55.78 -2.05
CA GLU A 45 -7.34 -56.53 -3.03
C GLU A 45 -8.75 -56.74 -2.42
N GLY A 46 -9.85 -57.07 -3.12
CA GLY A 46 -10.14 -57.24 -4.55
C GLY A 46 -11.42 -58.06 -4.79
N SER A 47 -12.33 -57.62 -5.69
CA SER A 47 -13.52 -58.35 -6.23
C SER A 47 -14.27 -57.50 -7.31
N GLY A 48 -15.19 -58.01 -8.15
CA GLY A 48 -15.56 -59.42 -8.43
C GLY A 48 -16.79 -59.70 -9.33
N GLY A 49 -16.92 -59.11 -10.52
CA GLY A 49 -17.99 -59.41 -11.53
C GLY A 49 -19.10 -58.34 -11.68
N SER A 50 -19.84 -58.20 -12.80
CA SER A 50 -19.87 -58.95 -14.07
C SER A 50 -20.45 -58.14 -15.27
N ALA A 51 -19.97 -58.45 -16.49
CA ALA A 51 -20.55 -58.33 -17.85
C ALA A 51 -21.45 -57.14 -18.32
N GLY A 52 -21.17 -56.56 -19.50
CA GLY A 52 -22.21 -55.83 -20.28
C GLY A 52 -21.87 -54.84 -21.40
N ASN A 53 -21.27 -55.28 -22.52
CA ASN A 53 -21.48 -54.78 -23.91
C ASN A 53 -20.94 -53.40 -24.45
N ASP A 54 -20.26 -53.49 -25.61
CA ASP A 54 -20.14 -52.55 -26.77
C ASP A 54 -19.82 -51.04 -26.61
N ARG A 55 -18.57 -50.64 -26.95
CA ARG A 55 -18.18 -49.82 -28.15
C ARG A 55 -16.74 -49.26 -28.06
N GLU A 56 -15.98 -49.41 -29.14
CA GLU A 56 -14.76 -48.63 -29.47
C GLU A 56 -15.09 -47.18 -29.91
N PRO A 57 -14.14 -46.22 -30.08
CA PRO A 57 -12.67 -46.35 -30.08
C PRO A 57 -11.88 -45.28 -29.28
N THR A 58 -10.55 -45.29 -29.48
CA THR A 58 -9.55 -44.19 -29.39
C THR A 58 -8.57 -44.18 -28.22
N SER A 59 -7.30 -43.89 -28.58
CA SER A 59 -6.12 -43.96 -27.73
C SER A 59 -5.91 -42.65 -26.93
N PRO A 60 -5.65 -42.72 -25.61
CA PRO A 60 -5.26 -41.54 -24.84
C PRO A 60 -3.78 -41.21 -25.07
N ARG A 61 -3.51 -40.09 -25.74
CA ARG A 61 -2.20 -39.43 -25.64
C ARG A 61 -1.98 -38.99 -24.19
N ALA A 62 -0.80 -39.28 -23.64
CA ALA A 62 -0.43 -38.84 -22.29
C ALA A 62 -0.47 -37.31 -22.19
N PRO A 63 -0.93 -36.74 -21.05
CA PRO A 63 -0.90 -35.30 -20.85
C PRO A 63 0.55 -34.82 -20.71
N PHE A 64 0.90 -33.83 -21.53
CA PHE A 64 2.17 -33.13 -21.46
C PHE A 64 2.25 -32.43 -20.09
N ARG A 65 3.24 -32.78 -19.25
CA ARG A 65 3.50 -32.02 -18.01
C ARG A 65 4.05 -30.65 -18.40
N SER A 66 3.21 -29.62 -18.34
CA SER A 66 3.69 -28.24 -18.35
C SER A 66 4.51 -27.99 -17.08
N SER A 67 5.78 -27.65 -17.25
CA SER A 67 6.60 -27.07 -16.17
C SER A 67 5.87 -25.85 -15.60
N GLY A 68 5.83 -25.75 -14.28
CA GLY A 68 5.12 -24.65 -13.61
C GLY A 68 5.74 -23.31 -13.98
N SER A 69 4.99 -22.49 -14.73
CA SER A 69 5.26 -21.06 -14.77
C SER A 69 4.95 -20.51 -13.38
N HIS A 70 5.97 -20.02 -12.67
CA HIS A 70 5.74 -19.13 -11.54
C HIS A 70 5.08 -17.87 -12.09
N THR A 71 3.75 -17.80 -12.03
CA THR A 71 3.02 -16.59 -12.33
C THR A 71 3.43 -15.54 -11.30
N MET A 72 4.21 -14.55 -11.72
CA MET A 72 4.49 -13.38 -10.88
C MET A 72 3.18 -12.84 -10.32
N VAL A 73 3.13 -12.69 -9.01
CA VAL A 73 1.92 -12.30 -8.30
C VAL A 73 1.76 -10.79 -8.46
N ALA A 74 1.16 -10.38 -9.57
CA ALA A 74 0.91 -8.97 -9.85
C ALA A 74 0.08 -8.34 -8.72
N MET A 75 0.77 -7.53 -7.91
CA MET A 75 0.18 -6.56 -6.99
C MET A 75 -0.52 -5.48 -7.81
N SER A 76 -1.39 -4.69 -7.16
CA SER A 76 -2.10 -3.63 -7.86
C SER A 76 -2.52 -2.57 -6.89
N CYS A 77 -2.09 -1.34 -7.16
CA CYS A 77 -2.21 -0.24 -6.23
C CYS A 77 -2.86 0.95 -6.92
N THR A 78 -3.25 1.98 -6.16
CA THR A 78 -3.50 3.32 -6.71
C THR A 78 -2.77 4.31 -5.81
N THR A 79 -2.12 5.31 -6.37
CA THR A 79 -1.29 6.27 -5.65
C THR A 79 -1.71 7.71 -5.98
N ILE A 80 -1.75 8.57 -4.96
CA ILE A 80 -1.87 10.02 -5.10
C ILE A 80 -0.75 10.71 -4.34
N LEU A 81 -0.11 11.69 -4.98
CA LEU A 81 0.99 12.48 -4.42
C LEU A 81 0.61 13.96 -4.51
N ILE A 82 0.84 14.75 -3.46
CA ILE A 82 0.33 16.12 -3.37
C ILE A 82 1.42 17.05 -2.83
N GLY A 83 1.76 18.07 -3.63
CA GLY A 83 2.71 19.11 -3.25
C GLY A 83 2.17 20.03 -2.15
N LYS A 84 3.10 20.62 -1.38
CA LYS A 84 2.80 21.40 -0.17
C LYS A 84 1.93 22.66 -0.35
N SER A 85 1.80 23.18 -1.56
CA SER A 85 0.90 24.31 -1.86
C SER A 85 -0.46 23.87 -2.41
N ALA A 86 -0.62 22.59 -2.79
CA ALA A 86 -1.89 22.00 -3.19
C ALA A 86 -2.70 21.43 -2.01
N THR A 87 -2.08 21.18 -0.87
CA THR A 87 -2.77 20.75 0.37
C THR A 87 -3.42 21.92 1.12
N TYR A 88 -4.46 21.61 1.89
CA TYR A 88 -5.21 22.58 2.68
C TYR A 88 -4.39 23.35 3.73
N ASP A 89 -3.41 22.68 4.34
CA ASP A 89 -2.67 23.11 5.53
C ASP A 89 -1.18 23.43 5.28
N GLY A 90 -0.65 23.13 4.10
CA GLY A 90 0.77 23.30 3.79
C GLY A 90 1.61 22.02 3.91
N SER A 91 1.03 20.88 4.26
CA SER A 91 1.76 19.61 4.39
C SER A 91 2.14 19.00 3.04
N THR A 92 3.25 18.26 2.99
CA THR A 92 3.48 17.30 1.89
C THR A 92 2.71 16.02 2.20
N ILE A 93 2.07 15.44 1.19
CA ILE A 93 1.30 14.19 1.34
C ILE A 93 1.64 13.21 0.21
N ILE A 94 1.91 11.97 0.59
CA ILE A 94 1.93 10.82 -0.32
C ILE A 94 0.95 9.76 0.20
N ALA A 95 0.12 9.19 -0.66
CA ALA A 95 -0.87 8.19 -0.26
C ALA A 95 -1.01 7.08 -1.29
N ARG A 96 -1.20 5.84 -0.80
CA ARG A 96 -1.35 4.66 -1.65
C ARG A 96 -2.34 3.66 -1.07
N ASN A 97 -3.21 3.16 -1.93
CA ASN A 97 -3.92 1.90 -1.75
C ASN A 97 -2.98 0.76 -2.13
N ASP A 98 -2.61 -0.08 -1.18
CA ASP A 98 -1.95 -1.35 -1.43
C ASP A 98 -3.03 -2.43 -1.56
N ASP A 99 -3.26 -2.94 -2.78
CA ASP A 99 -4.24 -3.99 -3.03
C ASP A 99 -3.59 -5.32 -3.45
N SER A 100 -4.01 -6.37 -2.77
CA SER A 100 -3.53 -7.74 -2.98
C SER A 100 -3.84 -8.25 -4.40
N GLY A 101 -3.04 -9.21 -4.88
CA GLY A 101 -3.30 -9.92 -6.13
C GLY A 101 -4.70 -10.56 -6.15
N HIS A 102 -5.32 -10.67 -7.33
CA HIS A 102 -6.70 -11.20 -7.44
C HIS A 102 -6.84 -12.60 -6.81
N GLY A 103 -7.85 -12.77 -5.94
CA GLY A 103 -8.10 -14.02 -5.21
C GLY A 103 -7.16 -14.26 -4.03
N LYS A 104 -6.30 -13.30 -3.69
CA LYS A 104 -5.44 -13.29 -2.50
C LYS A 104 -5.76 -12.08 -1.64
N TYR A 105 -5.41 -12.20 -0.36
CA TYR A 105 -5.56 -11.15 0.62
C TYR A 105 -4.42 -11.28 1.62
N ASP A 106 -3.60 -10.24 1.72
CA ASP A 106 -2.43 -10.23 2.59
C ASP A 106 -2.76 -9.40 3.84
N PRO A 107 -2.90 -10.00 5.04
CA PRO A 107 -3.20 -9.27 6.27
C PRO A 107 -2.07 -8.30 6.62
N LYS A 108 -2.45 -7.09 7.03
CA LYS A 108 -1.54 -5.98 7.34
C LYS A 108 -1.51 -5.70 8.84
N ARG A 109 -0.39 -5.16 9.31
CA ARG A 109 -0.20 -4.67 10.68
C ARG A 109 0.60 -3.37 10.66
N PHE A 110 0.45 -2.55 11.68
CA PHE A 110 1.20 -1.30 11.85
C PHE A 110 2.22 -1.51 12.96
N ILE A 111 3.50 -1.27 12.69
CA ILE A 111 4.59 -1.46 13.67
C ILE A 111 5.63 -0.33 13.58
N ALA A 112 6.31 -0.08 14.70
CA ALA A 112 7.59 0.62 14.72
C ALA A 112 8.73 -0.41 14.64
N VAL A 113 9.78 -0.10 13.88
CA VAL A 113 11.00 -0.90 13.76
C VAL A 113 12.14 -0.14 14.44
N ASP A 114 12.67 -0.69 15.52
CA ASP A 114 13.79 -0.11 16.23
C ASP A 114 15.13 -0.36 15.50
N PRO A 115 16.15 0.52 15.63
CA PRO A 115 17.46 0.33 15.01
C PRO A 115 18.17 -0.98 15.36
N ALA A 116 17.77 -1.63 16.46
CA ALA A 116 18.29 -2.92 16.91
C ALA A 116 17.64 -4.11 16.18
N ASP A 117 16.39 -3.97 15.72
CA ASP A 117 15.65 -5.02 15.00
C ASP A 117 15.90 -4.97 13.48
N GLN A 118 16.38 -3.83 12.97
CA GLN A 118 16.76 -3.66 11.57
C GLN A 118 17.93 -4.59 11.19
N PRO A 119 17.80 -5.45 10.16
CA PRO A 119 18.88 -6.35 9.76
C PRO A 119 20.13 -5.60 9.28
N ARG A 120 21.31 -6.15 9.60
CA ARG A 120 22.60 -5.72 9.03
C ARG A 120 23.02 -6.59 7.84
N HIS A 121 22.71 -7.87 7.89
CA HIS A 121 22.79 -8.80 6.77
C HIS A 121 21.36 -9.05 6.27
N TYR A 122 20.94 -8.30 5.25
CA TYR A 122 19.61 -8.47 4.66
C TYR A 122 19.62 -9.59 3.62
N ARG A 123 18.56 -10.41 3.57
CA ARG A 123 18.29 -11.34 2.47
C ARG A 123 16.80 -11.35 2.17
N SER A 124 16.44 -11.10 0.92
CA SER A 124 15.05 -11.12 0.45
C SER A 124 14.48 -12.55 0.43
N VAL A 125 13.15 -12.68 0.40
CA VAL A 125 12.47 -13.99 0.41
C VAL A 125 12.11 -14.44 -1.02
N LEU A 126 11.75 -13.53 -1.92
CA LEU A 126 11.34 -13.87 -3.29
C LEU A 126 12.54 -13.94 -4.23
N SER A 127 13.47 -12.99 -4.15
CA SER A 127 14.61 -12.90 -5.08
C SER A 127 15.91 -13.51 -4.55
N HIS A 128 15.98 -13.83 -3.25
CA HIS A 128 17.18 -14.29 -2.55
C HIS A 128 18.38 -13.32 -2.60
N VAL A 129 18.18 -12.05 -3.01
CA VAL A 129 19.24 -11.04 -3.03
C VAL A 129 19.75 -10.79 -1.60
N ALA A 130 21.07 -10.73 -1.43
CA ALA A 130 21.71 -10.54 -0.13
C ALA A 130 22.51 -9.23 -0.11
N ILE A 131 22.27 -8.40 0.90
CA ILE A 131 22.78 -7.02 0.97
C ILE A 131 23.32 -6.74 2.38
N GLU A 132 24.57 -6.29 2.44
CA GLU A 132 25.17 -5.69 3.64
C GLU A 132 24.62 -4.28 3.82
N LEU A 133 23.96 -4.02 4.95
CA LEU A 133 23.33 -2.75 5.27
C LEU A 133 24.18 -1.92 6.25
N PRO A 134 24.10 -0.57 6.19
CA PRO A 134 24.78 0.32 7.15
C PRO A 134 24.40 0.02 8.60
N ASP A 135 25.33 0.29 9.52
CA ASP A 135 25.16 -0.02 10.94
C ASP A 135 24.37 1.05 11.74
N ASP A 136 23.98 2.14 11.07
CA ASP A 136 23.36 3.35 11.63
C ASP A 136 21.90 3.64 11.18
N PRO A 137 21.00 2.63 11.06
CA PRO A 137 19.61 2.89 10.73
C PRO A 137 18.92 3.72 11.82
N CYS A 138 18.02 4.61 11.40
CA CYS A 138 17.09 5.27 12.31
C CYS A 138 15.81 4.44 12.51
N ARG A 139 15.05 4.74 13.57
CA ARG A 139 13.72 4.17 13.79
C ARG A 139 12.77 4.65 12.69
N TYR A 140 11.81 3.81 12.33
CA TYR A 140 10.76 4.13 11.39
C TYR A 140 9.50 3.31 11.69
N THR A 141 8.33 3.82 11.34
CA THR A 141 7.07 3.07 11.37
C THR A 141 6.70 2.58 9.99
N ILE A 142 6.07 1.40 9.90
CA ILE A 142 5.67 0.74 8.65
C ILE A 142 4.34 0.00 8.78
N ALA A 143 3.70 -0.28 7.64
CA ALA A 143 2.46 -1.06 7.53
C ALA A 143 2.65 -2.46 6.89
N PRO A 144 3.53 -3.35 7.42
CA PRO A 144 3.95 -4.55 6.72
C PRO A 144 2.91 -5.65 6.62
N ASN A 145 3.19 -6.60 5.74
CA ASN A 145 2.54 -7.91 5.74
C ASN A 145 2.74 -8.67 7.07
N VAL A 146 1.72 -9.44 7.44
CA VAL A 146 1.73 -10.38 8.56
C VAL A 146 2.30 -11.75 8.15
N LEU A 147 2.12 -12.14 6.89
CA LEU A 147 2.55 -13.44 6.37
C LEU A 147 3.97 -13.34 5.81
N ASN A 148 4.91 -14.07 6.40
CA ASN A 148 6.33 -14.09 5.99
C ASN A 148 6.59 -14.87 4.67
N ASN A 149 5.59 -15.01 3.79
CA ASN A 149 5.67 -15.78 2.56
C ASN A 149 6.15 -14.97 1.34
N ARG A 150 6.33 -13.66 1.50
CA ARG A 150 6.74 -12.70 0.46
C ARG A 150 7.67 -11.60 1.00
N GLY A 151 8.49 -11.93 1.99
CA GLY A 151 9.39 -10.97 2.64
C GLY A 151 8.69 -10.06 3.63
N ILE A 152 9.30 -8.89 3.87
CA ILE A 152 8.80 -7.90 4.84
C ILE A 152 7.59 -7.18 4.25
N LEU A 153 7.66 -6.75 2.98
CA LEU A 153 6.66 -5.93 2.31
C LEU A 153 6.19 -4.80 3.22
N ALA A 154 7.08 -3.84 3.48
CA ALA A 154 6.87 -2.75 4.45
C ALA A 154 5.84 -1.70 3.99
N GLU A 155 5.54 -1.67 2.68
CA GLU A 155 4.50 -0.88 1.99
C GLU A 155 4.52 0.65 2.14
N ALA A 156 4.37 1.16 3.35
CA ALA A 156 4.18 2.57 3.66
C ALA A 156 4.82 2.85 5.01
N GLY A 157 5.71 3.84 5.09
CA GLY A 157 6.37 4.18 6.35
C GLY A 157 6.96 5.57 6.42
N ILE A 158 7.15 6.07 7.64
CA ILE A 158 7.82 7.34 7.94
C ILE A 158 8.92 7.10 8.98
N SER A 159 10.10 7.67 8.74
CA SER A 159 11.23 7.61 9.67
C SER A 159 11.18 8.71 10.73
N VAL A 160 11.89 8.52 11.84
CA VAL A 160 12.07 9.57 12.87
C VAL A 160 12.86 10.80 12.36
N ARG A 161 13.41 10.73 11.14
CA ARG A 161 14.01 11.86 10.41
C ARG A 161 12.99 12.63 9.56
N ASN A 162 11.69 12.32 9.68
CA ASN A 162 10.59 12.92 8.91
C ASN A 162 10.74 12.77 7.39
N VAL A 163 11.27 11.63 6.94
CA VAL A 163 11.17 11.17 5.55
C VAL A 163 10.05 10.14 5.47
N ALA A 164 9.17 10.26 4.48
CA ALA A 164 8.09 9.33 4.19
C ALA A 164 8.36 8.58 2.88
N MET A 165 7.96 7.30 2.82
CA MET A 165 8.12 6.46 1.63
C MET A 165 6.94 5.50 1.50
N THR A 166 6.41 5.37 0.29
CA THR A 166 5.43 4.34 -0.07
C THR A 166 5.90 3.57 -1.30
N ALA A 167 6.00 2.25 -1.16
CA ALA A 167 6.53 1.33 -2.16
C ALA A 167 5.70 0.03 -2.16
N THR A 168 5.04 -0.37 -3.25
CA THR A 168 5.12 0.19 -4.61
C THR A 168 3.77 0.39 -5.31
N GLU A 169 3.78 1.27 -6.30
CA GLU A 169 2.79 1.30 -7.36
C GLU A 169 3.29 0.40 -8.49
N THR A 170 2.83 -0.85 -8.61
CA THR A 170 3.29 -1.73 -9.70
C THR A 170 2.91 -1.12 -11.06
N ILE A 171 3.89 -0.76 -11.88
CA ILE A 171 3.71 -0.16 -13.22
C ILE A 171 4.00 -1.20 -14.32
N ALA A 172 4.12 -0.75 -15.57
CA ALA A 172 4.46 -1.61 -16.69
C ALA A 172 5.40 -0.90 -17.67
N VAL A 173 6.46 -1.61 -18.07
CA VAL A 173 7.37 -1.21 -19.15
C VAL A 173 7.12 -2.07 -20.40
N ASN A 174 7.45 -1.54 -21.57
CA ASN A 174 7.27 -2.23 -22.85
C ASN A 174 8.43 -3.17 -23.23
N GLU A 175 8.18 -3.96 -24.27
CA GLU A 175 9.09 -4.98 -24.79
C GLU A 175 10.47 -4.46 -25.22
N ARG A 176 10.56 -3.19 -25.66
CA ARG A 176 11.83 -2.59 -26.09
C ARG A 176 12.72 -2.23 -24.91
N VAL A 177 12.14 -1.77 -23.80
CA VAL A 177 12.85 -1.61 -22.52
C VAL A 177 13.34 -2.97 -22.02
N LEU A 178 12.47 -3.98 -21.95
CA LEU A 178 12.83 -5.33 -21.49
C LEU A 178 13.88 -6.02 -22.36
N ALA A 179 13.98 -5.69 -23.66
CA ALA A 179 15.03 -6.18 -24.55
C ALA A 179 16.35 -5.37 -24.43
N ALA A 180 16.29 -4.12 -23.97
CA ALA A 180 17.43 -3.24 -23.80
C ALA A 180 18.12 -3.43 -22.43
N ASP A 181 17.31 -3.64 -21.39
CA ASP A 181 17.70 -3.86 -20.00
C ASP A 181 16.70 -4.83 -19.32
N PRO A 182 16.91 -6.16 -19.44
CA PRO A 182 16.00 -7.17 -18.91
C PRO A 182 15.94 -7.17 -17.39
N MET A 183 14.78 -7.56 -16.84
CA MET A 183 14.59 -7.78 -15.40
C MET A 183 15.62 -8.77 -14.82
N VAL A 184 16.10 -8.49 -13.61
CA VAL A 184 17.06 -9.34 -12.88
C VAL A 184 16.29 -10.43 -12.14
N GLU A 185 15.77 -11.39 -12.91
CA GLU A 185 14.96 -12.49 -12.40
C GLU A 185 15.77 -13.48 -11.55
N PHE A 186 15.17 -13.94 -10.45
CA PHE A 186 15.64 -15.09 -9.68
C PHE A 186 15.62 -16.38 -10.52
N ARG A 187 16.67 -17.19 -10.41
CA ARG A 187 16.71 -18.53 -11.01
C ARG A 187 17.06 -19.57 -9.95
N PRO A 188 16.16 -20.53 -9.66
CA PRO A 188 16.46 -21.59 -8.70
C PRO A 188 17.57 -22.50 -9.23
N ALA A 189 18.29 -23.13 -8.31
CA ALA A 189 19.28 -24.16 -8.65
C ALA A 189 18.64 -25.31 -9.46
N SER A 190 19.40 -25.90 -10.36
CA SER A 190 18.95 -26.97 -11.25
C SER A 190 19.96 -28.11 -11.33
N GLY A 191 19.46 -29.35 -11.36
CA GLY A 191 20.28 -30.57 -11.28
C GLY A 191 20.62 -31.01 -9.86
N ASP A 192 21.34 -32.11 -9.75
CA ASP A 192 21.89 -32.64 -8.49
C ASP A 192 23.16 -31.86 -8.13
N PRO A 193 23.31 -31.28 -6.90
CA PRO A 193 24.51 -30.57 -6.47
C PRO A 193 25.84 -31.34 -6.56
N HIS A 194 25.79 -32.67 -6.74
CA HIS A 194 26.96 -33.52 -6.95
C HIS A 194 27.19 -33.92 -8.42
N SER A 195 26.35 -33.45 -9.35
CA SER A 195 26.48 -33.67 -10.79
C SER A 195 27.36 -32.61 -11.47
N PRO A 196 28.13 -32.97 -12.52
CA PRO A 196 28.79 -31.96 -13.38
C PRO A 196 27.79 -31.04 -14.13
N ASP A 197 26.52 -31.44 -14.24
CA ASP A 197 25.46 -30.66 -14.88
C ASP A 197 24.72 -29.72 -13.89
N TYR A 198 25.22 -29.58 -12.64
CA TYR A 198 24.62 -28.70 -11.64
C TYR A 198 24.75 -27.23 -12.03
N VAL A 199 23.62 -26.52 -12.03
CA VAL A 199 23.56 -25.06 -12.14
C VAL A 199 23.17 -24.52 -10.76
N PRO A 200 24.05 -23.76 -10.08
CA PRO A 200 23.72 -23.15 -8.80
C PRO A 200 22.61 -22.11 -8.95
N GLU A 201 21.97 -21.80 -7.83
CA GLU A 201 21.00 -20.70 -7.72
C GLU A 201 21.63 -19.36 -8.15
N GLN A 202 20.86 -18.58 -8.91
CA GLN A 202 21.18 -17.18 -9.23
C GLN A 202 20.15 -16.28 -8.53
N PRO A 203 20.55 -15.49 -7.51
CA PRO A 203 19.71 -14.45 -6.93
C PRO A 203 19.21 -13.46 -7.99
N GLY A 204 17.99 -12.97 -7.80
CA GLY A 204 17.44 -11.86 -8.55
C GLY A 204 17.85 -10.49 -7.98
N GLY A 205 17.23 -9.43 -8.49
CA GLY A 205 17.38 -8.07 -7.99
C GLY A 205 16.50 -7.75 -6.77
N ILE A 206 16.39 -6.47 -6.43
CA ILE A 206 15.45 -5.98 -5.40
C ILE A 206 14.03 -5.80 -5.99
N GLY A 207 13.01 -5.87 -5.15
CA GLY A 207 11.61 -5.64 -5.51
C GLY A 207 10.82 -5.02 -4.37
N GLU A 208 9.49 -5.04 -4.48
CA GLU A 208 8.57 -4.40 -3.52
C GLU A 208 8.76 -4.88 -2.07
N GLU A 209 9.18 -6.13 -1.87
CA GLU A 209 9.44 -6.68 -0.52
C GLU A 209 10.59 -5.97 0.22
N ASP A 210 11.49 -5.33 -0.52
CA ASP A 210 12.77 -4.81 -0.04
C ASP A 210 12.78 -3.28 0.17
N LEU A 211 12.16 -2.52 -0.75
CA LEU A 211 12.58 -1.14 -1.03
C LEU A 211 12.61 -0.22 0.20
N ILE A 212 11.55 -0.19 1.01
CA ILE A 212 11.50 0.66 2.21
C ILE A 212 12.57 0.23 3.22
N THR A 213 12.71 -1.08 3.47
CA THR A 213 13.71 -1.64 4.40
C THR A 213 15.13 -1.27 3.99
N LEU A 214 15.44 -1.26 2.69
CA LEU A 214 16.76 -0.93 2.17
C LEU A 214 17.05 0.58 2.11
N VAL A 215 16.02 1.44 2.02
CA VAL A 215 16.15 2.88 1.77
C VAL A 215 15.85 3.72 3.01
N LEU A 216 14.61 3.67 3.51
CA LEU A 216 14.03 4.63 4.45
C LEU A 216 14.83 4.82 5.77
N PRO A 217 15.42 3.77 6.39
CA PRO A 217 16.14 3.93 7.66
C PRO A 217 17.47 4.70 7.54
N TYR A 218 17.97 4.90 6.32
CA TYR A 218 19.36 5.32 6.06
C TYR A 218 19.48 6.72 5.45
N VAL A 219 18.38 7.46 5.35
CA VAL A 219 18.28 8.73 4.61
C VAL A 219 17.63 9.81 5.47
N SER A 220 17.84 11.07 5.12
CA SER A 220 17.44 12.25 5.89
C SER A 220 16.65 13.29 5.08
N SER A 221 16.50 13.06 3.77
CA SER A 221 15.65 13.85 2.86
C SER A 221 15.04 12.95 1.79
N ALA A 222 14.03 13.45 1.09
CA ALA A 222 13.43 12.78 -0.07
C ALA A 222 14.44 12.59 -1.19
N ARG A 223 15.32 13.58 -1.42
CA ARG A 223 16.38 13.51 -2.42
C ARG A 223 17.39 12.41 -2.11
N GLU A 224 17.86 12.32 -0.87
CA GLU A 224 18.73 11.21 -0.43
C GLU A 224 18.07 9.84 -0.62
N ALA A 225 16.75 9.74 -0.40
CA ALA A 225 16.00 8.52 -0.64
C ALA A 225 15.91 8.15 -2.13
N VAL A 226 15.70 9.13 -3.03
CA VAL A 226 15.76 8.93 -4.49
C VAL A 226 17.15 8.48 -4.92
N GLU A 227 18.22 9.17 -4.48
CA GLU A 227 19.61 8.83 -4.82
C GLU A 227 20.00 7.44 -4.32
N ARG A 228 19.61 7.10 -3.09
CA ARG A 228 19.86 5.78 -2.51
C ARG A 228 19.10 4.67 -3.24
N LEU A 229 17.83 4.88 -3.58
CA LEU A 229 17.06 3.92 -4.35
C LEU A 229 17.68 3.71 -5.74
N GLY A 230 18.05 4.79 -6.43
CA GLY A 230 18.75 4.74 -7.72
C GLY A 230 20.04 3.95 -7.67
N ALA A 231 20.90 4.22 -6.68
CA ALA A 231 22.17 3.51 -6.49
C ALA A 231 21.98 2.02 -6.12
N LEU A 232 20.87 1.65 -5.47
CA LEU A 232 20.53 0.25 -5.20
C LEU A 232 20.05 -0.47 -6.47
N LEU A 233 19.21 0.19 -7.29
CA LEU A 233 18.75 -0.33 -8.57
C LEU A 233 19.91 -0.51 -9.57
N GLU A 234 20.80 0.46 -9.67
CA GLU A 234 22.00 0.37 -10.53
C GLU A 234 22.95 -0.76 -10.11
N ARG A 235 23.00 -1.09 -8.81
CA ARG A 235 23.93 -2.08 -8.25
C ARG A 235 23.39 -3.51 -8.23
N TYR A 236 22.11 -3.69 -7.90
CA TYR A 236 21.48 -5.00 -7.69
C TYR A 236 20.44 -5.34 -8.75
N GLY A 237 19.99 -4.33 -9.50
CA GLY A 237 18.85 -4.43 -10.41
C GLY A 237 17.53 -4.73 -9.71
N THR A 238 16.47 -4.88 -10.49
CA THR A 238 15.13 -5.23 -10.04
C THR A 238 14.50 -6.31 -10.91
N TYR A 239 13.60 -7.09 -10.32
CA TYR A 239 12.76 -8.07 -11.03
C TYR A 239 11.34 -7.54 -11.31
N GLU A 240 11.03 -6.30 -10.93
CA GLU A 240 9.70 -5.68 -11.02
C GLU A 240 9.75 -4.26 -11.61
N ALA A 241 8.68 -3.87 -12.32
CA ALA A 241 8.49 -2.49 -12.79
C ALA A 241 7.64 -1.74 -11.75
N ASN A 242 8.26 -0.82 -11.01
CA ASN A 242 7.69 -0.22 -9.81
C ASN A 242 7.75 1.31 -9.81
N GLY A 243 6.66 1.92 -9.35
CA GLY A 243 6.57 3.31 -8.93
C GLY A 243 6.75 3.45 -7.42
N VAL A 244 7.45 4.49 -6.97
CA VAL A 244 7.72 4.74 -5.55
C VAL A 244 7.46 6.20 -5.22
N GLY A 245 6.56 6.45 -4.26
CA GLY A 245 6.32 7.78 -3.70
C GLY A 245 7.26 8.04 -2.53
N ILE A 246 7.89 9.21 -2.50
CA ILE A 246 8.84 9.62 -1.47
C ILE A 246 8.54 11.08 -1.11
N SER A 247 8.55 11.44 0.17
CA SER A 247 8.50 12.86 0.57
C SER A 247 9.31 13.15 1.82
N ASP A 248 9.67 14.42 1.96
CA ASP A 248 10.07 15.03 3.22
C ASP A 248 9.16 16.25 3.46
N VAL A 249 9.48 17.09 4.43
CA VAL A 249 8.66 18.26 4.77
C VAL A 249 8.62 19.33 3.66
N ASP A 250 9.54 19.27 2.69
CA ASP A 250 9.70 20.28 1.65
C ASP A 250 9.35 19.78 0.24
N GLU A 251 9.58 18.51 -0.07
CA GLU A 251 9.45 17.98 -1.43
C GLU A 251 8.69 16.65 -1.48
N VAL A 252 8.04 16.41 -2.61
CA VAL A 252 7.41 15.14 -2.96
C VAL A 252 7.99 14.67 -4.28
N TRP A 253 8.47 13.43 -4.31
CA TRP A 253 9.14 12.79 -5.44
C TRP A 253 8.41 11.50 -5.82
N TYR A 254 8.40 11.22 -7.12
CA TYR A 254 7.94 9.95 -7.67
C TYR A 254 9.06 9.34 -8.50
N VAL A 255 9.46 8.11 -8.18
CA VAL A 255 10.47 7.31 -8.90
C VAL A 255 9.77 6.23 -9.71
N GLU A 256 10.15 6.03 -10.97
CA GLU A 256 9.72 4.92 -11.82
C GLU A 256 10.93 4.08 -12.23
N THR A 257 10.90 2.76 -12.00
CA THR A 257 11.92 1.83 -12.52
C THR A 257 11.68 1.54 -14.00
N ILE A 258 12.75 1.46 -14.78
CA ILE A 258 12.74 1.26 -16.24
C ILE A 258 13.62 0.07 -16.59
N GLY A 259 13.01 -1.11 -16.69
CA GLY A 259 13.76 -2.35 -16.95
C GLY A 259 14.52 -2.83 -15.71
N GLY A 260 15.61 -3.56 -15.94
CA GLY A 260 16.38 -4.20 -14.88
C GLY A 260 17.13 -3.25 -13.94
N HIS A 261 17.64 -2.11 -14.39
CA HIS A 261 18.59 -1.28 -13.63
C HIS A 261 18.33 0.23 -13.78
N HIS A 262 17.72 0.68 -14.87
CA HIS A 262 17.50 2.11 -15.10
C HIS A 262 16.30 2.64 -14.29
N TRP A 263 16.32 3.94 -14.02
CA TRP A 263 15.28 4.63 -13.26
C TRP A 263 15.19 6.10 -13.67
N ILE A 264 14.01 6.68 -13.48
CA ILE A 264 13.76 8.12 -13.53
C ILE A 264 13.00 8.54 -12.28
N ALA A 265 13.14 9.80 -11.89
CA ALA A 265 12.35 10.41 -10.84
C ALA A 265 11.97 11.85 -11.19
N ARG A 266 10.76 12.25 -10.81
CA ARG A 266 10.26 13.61 -10.97
C ARG A 266 9.66 14.12 -9.67
N ARG A 267 9.96 15.37 -9.33
CA ARG A 267 9.34 16.10 -8.22
C ARG A 267 7.93 16.51 -8.61
N VAL A 268 6.97 16.27 -7.73
CA VAL A 268 5.62 16.83 -7.87
C VAL A 268 5.72 18.34 -7.60
N PRO A 269 5.26 19.21 -8.51
CA PRO A 269 5.27 20.65 -8.28
C PRO A 269 4.46 21.02 -7.03
N ASP A 270 4.90 22.04 -6.29
CA ASP A 270 4.32 22.40 -4.98
C ASP A 270 2.80 22.64 -5.06
N ASP A 271 2.29 23.24 -6.13
CA ASP A 271 0.86 23.53 -6.32
C ASP A 271 0.10 22.47 -7.15
N CYS A 272 0.67 21.27 -7.31
CA CYS A 272 0.08 20.14 -8.03
C CYS A 272 -0.18 18.91 -7.16
N TYR A 273 -1.10 18.07 -7.63
CA TYR A 273 -1.18 16.65 -7.29
C TYR A 273 -0.82 15.79 -8.51
N ALA A 274 -0.41 14.54 -8.29
CA ALA A 274 -0.24 13.51 -9.32
C ALA A 274 -1.18 12.33 -9.05
N ALA A 275 -1.86 11.83 -10.09
CA ALA A 275 -2.82 10.72 -10.01
C ALA A 275 -2.27 9.49 -10.75
N ILE A 276 -1.96 8.43 -10.02
CA ILE A 276 -1.04 7.39 -10.47
C ILE A 276 -1.66 5.99 -10.31
N PRO A 277 -2.17 5.38 -11.39
CA PRO A 277 -2.60 3.98 -11.42
C PRO A 277 -1.41 3.04 -11.76
N ASN A 278 -1.69 1.75 -11.99
CA ASN A 278 -0.69 0.72 -12.34
C ASN A 278 -0.15 0.84 -13.79
N GLN A 279 0.37 2.00 -14.16
CA GLN A 279 0.88 2.33 -15.49
C GLN A 279 2.04 3.33 -15.37
N LEU A 280 3.09 3.17 -16.16
CA LEU A 280 4.19 4.14 -16.20
C LEU A 280 3.63 5.49 -16.68
N GLY A 281 3.67 6.48 -15.80
CA GLY A 281 2.79 7.65 -15.83
C GLY A 281 3.46 8.94 -16.29
N LEU A 282 4.79 9.08 -16.14
CA LEU A 282 5.47 10.35 -16.44
C LEU A 282 5.33 10.75 -17.91
N ASP A 283 4.81 11.96 -18.15
CA ASP A 283 4.45 12.50 -19.48
C ASP A 283 5.42 13.56 -20.02
N ASP A 284 6.16 14.21 -19.13
CA ASP A 284 7.25 15.14 -19.43
C ASP A 284 8.41 14.88 -18.47
N PHE A 285 9.64 15.04 -18.99
CA PHE A 285 10.88 14.78 -18.28
C PHE A 285 12.02 15.64 -18.86
N ASP A 286 12.50 16.65 -18.11
CA ASP A 286 13.64 17.48 -18.52
C ASP A 286 14.96 16.74 -18.25
N LEU A 287 15.58 16.25 -19.33
CA LEU A 287 16.82 15.48 -19.31
C LEU A 287 18.07 16.36 -19.12
N GLU A 288 17.96 17.68 -19.26
CA GLU A 288 19.05 18.60 -18.88
C GLU A 288 19.04 18.87 -17.38
N ASP A 289 17.85 19.03 -16.78
CA ASP A 289 17.72 19.14 -15.32
C ASP A 289 18.16 17.83 -14.65
N ALA A 290 17.68 16.67 -15.11
CA ALA A 290 17.99 15.36 -14.52
C ALA A 290 19.50 15.00 -14.50
N LEU A 291 20.24 15.43 -15.52
CA LEU A 291 21.69 15.21 -15.65
C LEU A 291 22.53 16.41 -15.18
N GLY A 292 21.88 17.50 -14.76
CA GLY A 292 22.49 18.77 -14.36
C GLY A 292 22.12 19.17 -12.93
N ASP A 293 21.31 20.23 -12.79
CA ASP A 293 20.95 20.84 -11.50
C ASP A 293 20.04 19.96 -10.62
N ARG A 294 19.39 18.94 -11.21
CA ARG A 294 18.49 17.98 -10.56
C ARG A 294 17.34 18.61 -9.75
N ARG A 295 16.81 19.77 -10.16
CA ARG A 295 15.85 20.52 -9.33
C ARG A 295 14.51 19.81 -9.23
N ASP A 296 13.97 19.38 -10.36
CA ASP A 296 12.67 18.70 -10.44
C ASP A 296 12.76 17.31 -11.09
N HIS A 297 13.93 16.92 -11.62
CA HIS A 297 14.14 15.61 -12.23
C HIS A 297 15.46 14.95 -11.79
N MET A 298 15.50 13.62 -11.77
CA MET A 298 16.69 12.80 -11.50
C MET A 298 16.61 11.49 -12.30
N CYS A 299 17.73 10.89 -12.68
CA CYS A 299 17.75 9.59 -13.39
C CYS A 299 19.10 8.88 -13.34
N SER A 300 19.13 7.65 -13.87
CA SER A 300 20.36 6.92 -14.22
C SER A 300 21.28 7.75 -15.11
N ALA A 301 22.57 7.75 -14.79
CA ALA A 301 23.54 8.68 -15.38
C ALA A 301 23.76 8.50 -16.91
N ASP A 302 23.49 7.33 -17.45
CA ASP A 302 23.65 6.97 -18.88
C ASP A 302 22.32 6.92 -19.66
N LEU A 303 21.20 7.37 -19.06
CA LEU A 303 19.86 7.27 -19.66
C LEU A 303 19.81 7.87 -21.08
N ARG A 304 20.52 8.96 -21.32
CA ARG A 304 20.59 9.64 -22.63
C ARG A 304 21.24 8.75 -23.69
N GLU A 305 22.42 8.23 -23.38
CA GLU A 305 23.20 7.34 -24.23
C GLU A 305 22.45 6.03 -24.49
N TRP A 306 21.83 5.46 -23.44
CA TRP A 306 21.04 4.24 -23.51
C TRP A 306 19.82 4.39 -24.41
N VAL A 307 19.03 5.46 -24.24
CA VAL A 307 17.86 5.77 -25.10
C VAL A 307 18.24 5.83 -26.58
N VAL A 308 19.36 6.51 -26.90
CA VAL A 308 19.84 6.66 -28.28
C VAL A 308 20.37 5.35 -28.84
N ALA A 309 21.23 4.65 -28.09
CA ALA A 309 21.87 3.40 -28.51
C ALA A 309 20.88 2.24 -28.67
N ARG A 310 19.75 2.28 -27.96
CA ARG A 310 18.70 1.25 -27.99
C ARG A 310 17.46 1.65 -28.78
N HIS A 311 17.46 2.82 -29.40
CA HIS A 311 16.37 3.35 -30.24
C HIS A 311 15.00 3.37 -29.51
N LEU A 312 15.01 3.77 -28.23
CA LEU A 312 13.80 3.75 -27.38
C LEU A 312 12.89 4.96 -27.63
N ASP A 313 13.48 6.09 -28.03
CA ASP A 313 12.74 7.24 -28.52
C ASP A 313 12.09 6.92 -29.89
N ARG A 314 10.76 7.08 -29.93
CA ARG A 314 9.91 6.82 -31.10
C ARG A 314 9.53 8.09 -31.85
N SER A 315 10.00 9.26 -31.39
CA SER A 315 9.63 10.53 -31.98
C SER A 315 10.05 10.62 -33.44
N MET A 316 9.17 11.22 -34.24
CA MET A 316 9.51 11.65 -35.60
C MET A 316 10.21 13.02 -35.60
N ASP A 317 10.22 13.72 -34.46
CA ASP A 317 10.98 14.95 -34.31
C ASP A 317 12.48 14.64 -34.31
N ARG A 318 13.23 15.38 -35.15
CA ARG A 318 14.68 15.24 -35.33
C ARG A 318 15.44 16.48 -34.91
N ARG A 319 14.76 17.47 -34.35
CA ARG A 319 15.37 18.71 -33.89
C ARG A 319 16.18 18.42 -32.61
N PRO A 320 17.39 18.99 -32.43
CA PRO A 320 18.23 18.70 -31.26
C PRO A 320 17.53 18.95 -29.92
N GLU A 321 16.65 19.96 -29.85
CA GLU A 321 15.88 20.28 -28.64
C GLU A 321 14.85 19.21 -28.25
N HIS A 322 14.46 18.29 -29.15
CA HIS A 322 13.56 17.18 -28.80
C HIS A 322 14.16 16.27 -27.72
N THR A 323 15.49 16.07 -27.70
CA THR A 323 16.12 15.25 -26.65
C THR A 323 16.22 15.93 -25.28
N ARG A 324 15.77 17.19 -25.16
CA ARG A 324 15.71 17.94 -23.89
C ARG A 324 14.50 17.51 -23.04
N HIS A 325 13.34 17.37 -23.67
CA HIS A 325 12.09 16.96 -23.01
C HIS A 325 11.61 15.64 -23.57
N LEU A 326 11.69 14.59 -22.76
CA LEU A 326 11.21 13.26 -23.12
C LEU A 326 9.78 13.03 -22.61
N ASN A 327 9.06 12.08 -23.22
CA ASN A 327 7.79 11.59 -22.70
C ASN A 327 7.97 10.12 -22.27
N PRO A 328 8.30 9.85 -21.00
CA PRO A 328 8.60 8.51 -20.50
C PRO A 328 7.51 7.48 -20.79
N ARG A 329 6.22 7.80 -20.57
CA ARG A 329 5.11 6.87 -20.81
C ARG A 329 5.03 6.36 -22.26
N LYS A 330 5.34 7.20 -23.26
CA LYS A 330 5.38 6.80 -24.69
C LYS A 330 6.65 6.05 -25.09
N MET A 331 7.76 6.33 -24.41
CA MET A 331 9.05 5.69 -24.70
C MET A 331 9.15 4.32 -24.02
N PHE A 332 8.90 4.28 -22.72
CA PHE A 332 9.17 3.17 -21.81
C PHE A 332 7.90 2.45 -21.34
N GLY A 333 6.78 3.17 -21.19
CA GLY A 333 5.52 2.63 -20.69
C GLY A 333 4.70 1.80 -21.71
N THR A 334 3.51 1.38 -21.27
CA THR A 334 2.50 0.69 -22.07
C THR A 334 1.32 1.61 -22.42
N ALA A 335 0.67 1.33 -23.56
CA ALA A 335 -0.59 1.92 -23.97
C ALA A 335 -1.42 0.83 -24.65
N THR A 336 -2.28 0.17 -23.86
CA THR A 336 -2.99 -1.05 -24.27
C THR A 336 -4.46 -1.01 -23.89
N SER A 337 -5.28 -1.87 -24.50
CA SER A 337 -6.69 -2.04 -24.10
C SER A 337 -6.88 -2.52 -22.66
N LYS A 338 -5.84 -3.07 -22.01
CA LYS A 338 -5.85 -3.35 -20.56
C LYS A 338 -5.78 -2.04 -19.76
N ASP A 339 -4.93 -1.09 -20.18
CA ASP A 339 -4.79 0.20 -19.51
C ASP A 339 -6.12 0.98 -19.53
N HIS A 340 -6.83 0.94 -20.67
CA HIS A 340 -8.17 1.55 -20.84
C HIS A 340 -9.26 1.00 -19.92
N ILE A 341 -9.06 -0.15 -19.27
CA ILE A 341 -10.05 -0.73 -18.32
C ILE A 341 -9.53 -0.82 -16.88
N TYR A 342 -8.20 -0.84 -16.70
CA TYR A 342 -7.57 -1.13 -15.42
C TYR A 342 -6.87 0.09 -14.82
N ASN A 343 -6.42 1.04 -15.64
CA ASN A 343 -5.51 2.11 -15.25
C ASN A 343 -6.11 3.50 -15.52
N THR A 344 -6.28 3.83 -16.80
CA THR A 344 -6.74 5.13 -17.27
C THR A 344 -8.02 5.65 -16.60
N PRO A 345 -9.05 4.81 -16.33
CA PRO A 345 -10.27 5.27 -15.67
C PRO A 345 -10.04 5.83 -14.26
N ARG A 346 -9.06 5.31 -13.52
CA ARG A 346 -8.75 5.75 -12.14
C ARG A 346 -8.14 7.15 -12.14
N ALA A 347 -7.14 7.38 -13.00
CA ALA A 347 -6.56 8.70 -13.21
C ALA A 347 -7.62 9.71 -13.69
N TRP A 348 -8.49 9.31 -14.63
CA TRP A 348 -9.62 10.13 -15.08
C TRP A 348 -10.53 10.54 -13.92
N TYR A 349 -10.95 9.60 -13.06
CA TYR A 349 -11.86 9.91 -11.96
C TYR A 349 -11.24 10.82 -10.91
N MET A 350 -9.97 10.59 -10.54
CA MET A 350 -9.25 11.44 -9.59
C MET A 350 -9.15 12.88 -10.09
N GLN A 351 -8.90 13.08 -11.39
CA GLN A 351 -8.86 14.43 -11.97
C GLN A 351 -10.25 15.04 -12.15
N ARG A 352 -11.27 14.24 -12.47
CA ARG A 352 -12.68 14.69 -12.52
C ARG A 352 -13.14 15.27 -11.18
N THR A 353 -12.75 14.65 -10.07
CA THR A 353 -13.07 15.10 -8.71
C THR A 353 -12.29 16.36 -8.31
N LEU A 354 -11.00 16.45 -8.65
CA LEU A 354 -10.12 17.56 -8.22
C LEU A 354 -10.07 18.76 -9.19
N ASN A 355 -10.63 18.61 -10.39
CA ASN A 355 -10.81 19.66 -11.39
C ASN A 355 -12.26 19.65 -11.95
N PRO A 356 -13.30 19.83 -11.11
CA PRO A 356 -14.70 19.68 -11.51
C PRO A 356 -15.22 20.77 -12.46
N GLY A 357 -14.48 21.87 -12.67
CA GLY A 357 -14.82 22.94 -13.61
C GLY A 357 -14.58 22.61 -15.09
N GLU A 358 -13.90 21.49 -15.40
CA GLU A 358 -13.76 21.01 -16.78
C GLU A 358 -14.95 20.17 -17.27
N ASP A 359 -15.08 20.03 -18.59
CA ASP A 359 -16.04 19.10 -19.20
C ASP A 359 -15.45 17.68 -19.22
N TRP A 360 -15.98 16.82 -18.35
CA TRP A 360 -15.60 15.41 -18.18
C TRP A 360 -16.60 14.41 -18.74
N ASP A 361 -17.87 14.84 -18.91
CA ASP A 361 -19.01 13.94 -19.10
C ASP A 361 -19.73 14.15 -20.45
N SER A 362 -19.51 15.26 -21.17
CA SER A 362 -20.14 15.49 -22.46
C SER A 362 -19.45 14.73 -23.60
N PRO A 363 -20.10 14.58 -24.78
CA PRO A 363 -19.45 14.01 -25.97
C PRO A 363 -18.32 14.89 -26.56
N GLN A 364 -18.08 16.07 -25.99
CA GLN A 364 -16.96 16.97 -26.31
C GLN A 364 -15.89 17.00 -25.20
N ALA A 365 -16.06 16.23 -24.12
CA ALA A 365 -15.11 16.16 -23.01
C ALA A 365 -13.69 15.88 -23.50
N ARG A 366 -12.72 16.67 -23.03
CA ARG A 366 -11.31 16.55 -23.45
C ARG A 366 -10.71 15.21 -23.05
N TYR A 367 -11.07 14.73 -21.86
CA TYR A 367 -10.56 13.49 -21.29
C TYR A 367 -11.72 12.57 -20.96
N THR A 368 -11.57 11.32 -21.41
CA THR A 368 -12.51 10.23 -21.15
C THR A 368 -11.82 9.19 -20.27
N PRO A 369 -12.56 8.22 -19.68
CA PRO A 369 -11.95 7.13 -18.91
C PRO A 369 -10.91 6.28 -19.69
N ILE A 370 -10.83 6.41 -21.01
CA ILE A 370 -9.92 5.67 -21.89
C ILE A 370 -8.87 6.56 -22.59
N SER A 371 -8.73 7.82 -22.19
CA SER A 371 -7.78 8.77 -22.80
C SER A 371 -6.32 8.52 -22.36
N GLU A 372 -5.45 8.14 -23.30
CA GLU A 372 -4.02 7.83 -23.02
C GLU A 372 -3.16 9.07 -22.67
N ASP A 373 -3.71 10.27 -22.86
CA ASP A 373 -3.06 11.58 -22.70
C ASP A 373 -3.54 12.38 -21.47
N ILE A 374 -4.22 11.73 -20.51
CA ILE A 374 -4.53 12.32 -19.20
C ILE A 374 -3.20 12.79 -18.54
N PRO A 375 -3.07 14.06 -18.12
CA PRO A 375 -1.83 14.58 -17.53
C PRO A 375 -1.39 13.78 -16.31
N TRP A 376 -0.09 13.62 -16.08
CA TRP A 376 0.43 12.93 -14.89
C TRP A 376 0.11 13.70 -13.61
N CYS A 377 0.41 15.00 -13.61
CA CYS A 377 0.11 15.91 -12.51
C CYS A 377 -0.69 17.13 -12.97
N ARG A 378 -1.50 17.68 -12.06
CA ARG A 378 -2.31 18.88 -12.29
C ARG A 378 -2.39 19.72 -11.02
N ARG A 379 -2.61 21.02 -11.19
CA ARG A 379 -3.08 21.88 -10.11
C ARG A 379 -4.56 21.60 -9.84
N PRO A 380 -4.97 21.33 -8.59
CA PRO A 380 -6.38 21.15 -8.24
C PRO A 380 -7.10 22.52 -8.25
N GLU A 381 -8.42 22.50 -8.40
CA GLU A 381 -9.22 23.74 -8.33
C GLU A 381 -9.33 24.30 -6.91
N GLU A 382 -9.44 23.40 -5.92
CA GLU A 382 -9.43 23.71 -4.49
C GLU A 382 -8.28 22.99 -3.78
N ARG A 383 -7.94 23.42 -2.57
CA ARG A 383 -6.88 22.75 -1.79
C ARG A 383 -7.37 21.40 -1.26
N ILE A 384 -6.53 20.38 -1.37
CA ILE A 384 -6.87 18.99 -1.03
C ILE A 384 -6.72 18.76 0.47
N THR A 385 -7.75 18.17 1.09
CA THR A 385 -7.80 17.74 2.49
C THR A 385 -7.56 16.24 2.66
N ILE A 386 -7.34 15.77 3.89
CA ILE A 386 -7.28 14.33 4.19
C ILE A 386 -8.61 13.63 3.82
N GLY A 387 -9.75 14.29 4.03
CA GLY A 387 -11.06 13.73 3.67
C GLY A 387 -11.25 13.55 2.17
N ASP A 388 -10.75 14.48 1.35
CA ASP A 388 -10.76 14.33 -0.12
C ASP A 388 -9.93 13.12 -0.58
N ILE A 389 -8.83 12.84 0.12
CA ILE A 389 -7.97 11.68 -0.14
C ILE A 389 -8.67 10.39 0.31
N ASP A 390 -9.25 10.34 1.51
CA ASP A 390 -10.01 9.16 1.99
C ASP A 390 -11.16 8.83 1.03
N PHE A 391 -11.88 9.85 0.53
CA PHE A 391 -12.90 9.70 -0.50
C PHE A 391 -12.31 9.16 -1.82
N LEU A 392 -11.32 9.83 -2.41
CA LEU A 392 -10.72 9.42 -3.68
C LEU A 392 -10.15 8.00 -3.65
N MET A 393 -9.52 7.64 -2.55
CA MET A 393 -8.90 6.33 -2.35
C MET A 393 -9.93 5.26 -1.94
N SER A 394 -11.14 5.67 -1.55
CA SER A 394 -12.33 4.81 -1.40
C SER A 394 -13.13 4.66 -2.68
N SER A 395 -12.88 5.46 -3.72
CA SER A 395 -13.89 5.69 -4.75
C SER A 395 -14.10 4.52 -5.72
N HIS A 396 -15.33 4.39 -6.19
CA HIS A 396 -15.80 3.35 -7.10
C HIS A 396 -16.54 3.90 -8.33
N TYR A 397 -16.26 5.15 -8.70
CA TYR A 397 -16.82 5.92 -9.83
C TYR A 397 -18.21 6.51 -9.59
N GLU A 398 -18.45 6.94 -8.35
CA GLU A 398 -19.64 7.64 -7.87
C GLU A 398 -20.04 8.79 -8.81
N ASP A 399 -21.35 8.96 -9.00
CA ASP A 399 -21.94 9.90 -9.96
C ASP A 399 -21.57 9.70 -11.44
N THR A 400 -21.17 8.48 -11.82
CA THR A 400 -20.95 8.09 -13.23
C THR A 400 -21.73 6.83 -13.61
N PRO A 401 -21.85 6.50 -14.93
CA PRO A 401 -22.38 5.20 -15.38
C PRO A 401 -21.48 3.99 -15.05
N TYR A 402 -20.31 4.20 -14.44
CA TYR A 402 -19.33 3.16 -14.11
C TYR A 402 -19.32 2.78 -12.63
N ASP A 403 -20.14 3.45 -11.81
CA ASP A 403 -20.28 3.20 -10.38
C ASP A 403 -20.70 1.75 -10.08
N THR A 404 -19.86 0.99 -9.35
CA THR A 404 -20.14 -0.42 -9.05
C THR A 404 -21.40 -0.63 -8.20
N TYR A 405 -21.74 0.33 -7.33
CA TYR A 405 -22.92 0.29 -6.46
C TYR A 405 -24.04 1.22 -6.93
N GLY A 406 -23.73 2.15 -7.84
CA GLY A 406 -24.64 3.18 -8.31
C GLY A 406 -25.81 2.69 -9.18
N THR A 407 -26.79 3.58 -9.36
CA THR A 407 -28.03 3.34 -10.11
C THR A 407 -27.97 3.78 -11.57
N ARG A 408 -26.87 4.41 -12.00
CA ARG A 408 -26.63 4.90 -13.36
C ARG A 408 -25.91 3.84 -14.21
N GLY A 409 -26.13 3.85 -15.53
CA GLY A 409 -25.48 2.91 -16.45
C GLY A 409 -26.18 1.55 -16.58
N THR A 410 -25.47 0.56 -17.10
CA THR A 410 -25.92 -0.83 -17.28
C THR A 410 -25.18 -1.77 -16.31
N GLU A 411 -25.53 -3.05 -16.27
CA GLU A 411 -24.71 -4.04 -15.54
C GLU A 411 -23.29 -4.15 -16.13
N GLU A 412 -23.16 -4.00 -17.46
CA GLU A 412 -21.88 -4.03 -18.15
C GLU A 412 -21.03 -2.79 -17.81
N SER A 413 -21.59 -1.57 -17.90
CA SER A 413 -20.80 -0.35 -17.66
C SER A 413 -20.30 -0.25 -16.22
N ARG A 414 -21.13 -0.63 -15.24
CA ARG A 414 -20.80 -0.69 -13.81
C ARG A 414 -19.80 -1.80 -13.44
N ARG A 415 -19.40 -2.63 -14.40
CA ARG A 415 -18.36 -3.67 -14.24
C ARG A 415 -17.21 -3.51 -15.23
N ARG A 416 -17.19 -2.43 -15.99
CA ARG A 416 -16.22 -2.20 -17.08
C ARG A 416 -14.83 -1.85 -16.57
N PHE A 417 -14.75 -1.11 -15.47
CA PHE A 417 -13.52 -0.52 -14.97
C PHE A 417 -13.16 -1.04 -13.57
N ARG A 418 -11.86 -1.20 -13.30
CA ARG A 418 -11.34 -1.48 -11.95
C ARG A 418 -11.55 -0.24 -11.07
N PRO A 419 -12.31 -0.28 -9.96
CA PRO A 419 -12.45 0.87 -9.06
C PRO A 419 -11.13 1.17 -8.31
N ILE A 420 -11.09 2.31 -7.61
CA ILE A 420 -9.94 2.70 -6.77
C ILE A 420 -10.05 2.01 -5.41
N GLY A 421 -11.15 2.27 -4.70
CA GLY A 421 -11.57 1.46 -3.56
C GLY A 421 -12.03 0.08 -4.02
N ILE A 422 -11.43 -0.98 -3.48
CA ILE A 422 -11.62 -2.34 -4.00
C ILE A 422 -11.55 -3.40 -2.89
N ASN A 423 -12.30 -4.48 -3.08
CA ASN A 423 -12.49 -5.57 -2.11
C ASN A 423 -11.19 -6.23 -1.57
N ARG A 424 -10.08 -6.05 -2.28
CA ARG A 424 -8.75 -6.65 -2.01
C ARG A 424 -7.71 -5.64 -1.54
N ASN A 425 -8.11 -4.41 -1.22
CA ASN A 425 -7.25 -3.49 -0.49
C ASN A 425 -6.80 -4.14 0.83
N GLY A 426 -5.50 -4.11 1.09
CA GLY A 426 -4.89 -4.53 2.35
C GLY A 426 -4.92 -3.37 3.34
N HIS A 427 -4.37 -2.22 2.91
CA HIS A 427 -4.46 -0.94 3.63
C HIS A 427 -4.46 0.26 2.67
N LEU A 428 -4.94 1.40 3.18
CA LEU A 428 -4.62 2.73 2.68
C LEU A 428 -3.73 3.41 3.71
N GLY A 429 -2.54 3.83 3.29
CA GLY A 429 -1.68 4.73 4.05
C GLY A 429 -1.65 6.10 3.41
N ILE A 430 -1.98 7.15 4.17
CA ILE A 430 -1.76 8.57 3.82
C ILE A 430 -0.67 9.09 4.74
N LEU A 431 0.50 9.38 4.18
CA LEU A 431 1.70 9.80 4.91
C LEU A 431 1.81 11.32 4.80
N GLN A 432 1.63 12.01 5.92
CA GLN A 432 1.54 13.47 5.99
C GLN A 432 2.69 14.05 6.84
N LEU A 433 3.41 15.03 6.28
CA LEU A 433 4.49 15.74 6.98
C LEU A 433 4.14 17.23 7.10
N ARG A 434 3.95 17.70 8.33
CA ARG A 434 3.31 18.99 8.64
C ARG A 434 4.36 20.07 8.96
N PRO A 435 4.68 21.03 8.06
CA PRO A 435 5.79 21.97 8.26
C PRO A 435 5.60 22.94 9.44
N TYR A 436 4.36 23.13 9.89
CA TYR A 436 3.98 24.02 10.97
C TYR A 436 4.03 23.39 12.38
N GLU A 437 4.34 22.10 12.49
CA GLU A 437 4.61 21.43 13.78
C GLU A 437 6.11 21.14 13.98
N PRO A 438 6.59 21.02 15.23
CA PRO A 438 7.94 20.56 15.54
C PRO A 438 8.31 19.22 14.89
N GLU A 439 9.60 19.00 14.64
CA GLU A 439 10.13 17.74 14.08
C GLU A 439 9.77 16.50 14.89
N SER A 440 9.53 16.67 16.19
CA SER A 440 9.16 15.58 17.10
C SER A 440 7.75 15.03 16.86
N ASN A 441 6.80 15.83 16.35
CA ASN A 441 5.38 15.46 16.19
C ASN A 441 4.77 15.76 14.81
N ARG A 442 5.52 16.32 13.85
CA ARG A 442 4.95 16.70 12.54
C ARG A 442 4.47 15.54 11.65
N ALA A 443 4.98 14.33 11.85
CA ALA A 443 4.67 13.17 11.03
C ALA A 443 3.43 12.39 11.49
N LEU A 444 2.44 12.27 10.60
CA LEU A 444 1.26 11.42 10.76
C LEU A 444 1.19 10.38 9.64
N ILE A 445 0.79 9.16 9.98
CA ILE A 445 0.28 8.16 9.04
C ILE A 445 -1.20 8.02 9.34
N TRP A 446 -2.05 8.41 8.39
CA TRP A 446 -3.47 8.09 8.44
C TRP A 446 -3.66 6.71 7.80
N LEU A 447 -4.26 5.79 8.55
CA LEU A 447 -4.27 4.38 8.19
C LEU A 447 -5.70 3.82 8.25
N SER A 448 -6.10 3.10 7.21
CA SER A 448 -7.26 2.21 7.20
C SER A 448 -6.83 0.80 6.81
N TYR A 449 -7.68 -0.20 7.09
CA TYR A 449 -7.45 -1.59 6.66
C TYR A 449 -8.66 -2.18 5.95
N GLY A 450 -8.42 -3.02 4.94
CA GLY A 450 -9.46 -3.68 4.18
C GLY A 450 -10.12 -2.78 3.13
N SER A 451 -11.30 -3.16 2.65
CA SER A 451 -11.96 -2.48 1.53
C SER A 451 -12.42 -1.06 1.92
N ASN A 452 -11.68 -0.03 1.50
CA ASN A 452 -11.94 1.39 1.75
C ASN A 452 -13.40 1.86 1.64
N PRO A 453 -14.23 1.41 0.66
CA PRO A 453 -15.68 1.69 0.62
C PRO A 453 -16.47 1.40 1.91
N PHE A 454 -15.93 0.62 2.85
CA PHE A 454 -16.58 0.19 4.09
C PHE A 454 -15.79 0.58 5.36
N THR A 455 -14.83 1.49 5.24
CA THR A 455 -14.01 1.96 6.37
C THR A 455 -13.58 3.42 6.16
N SER A 456 -12.63 3.90 6.97
CA SER A 456 -12.07 5.26 6.95
C SER A 456 -10.68 5.24 7.56
N VAL A 457 -9.85 6.23 7.22
CA VAL A 457 -8.52 6.40 7.82
C VAL A 457 -8.58 7.00 9.22
N ALA A 458 -7.68 6.54 10.10
CA ALA A 458 -7.45 7.12 11.42
C ALA A 458 -6.00 7.64 11.55
N PRO A 459 -5.76 8.82 12.16
CA PRO A 459 -4.42 9.39 12.28
C PRO A 459 -3.61 8.72 13.40
N PHE A 460 -2.38 8.33 13.08
CA PHE A 460 -1.39 7.88 14.06
C PHE A 460 -0.08 8.65 13.88
N TYR A 461 0.50 9.11 14.98
CA TYR A 461 1.83 9.70 14.99
C TYR A 461 2.89 8.66 14.66
N ALA A 462 3.78 8.99 13.73
CA ALA A 462 4.80 8.07 13.23
C ALA A 462 6.09 8.05 14.08
N ASN A 463 6.36 9.11 14.85
CA ASN A 463 7.56 9.24 15.69
C ASN A 463 7.33 8.61 17.08
N VAL A 464 7.12 7.31 17.09
CA VAL A 464 6.80 6.50 18.28
C VAL A 464 7.70 5.26 18.34
N ARG A 465 7.89 4.68 19.54
CA ARG A 465 8.63 3.42 19.76
C ARG A 465 7.73 2.20 19.61
N THR A 466 6.42 2.36 19.82
CA THR A 466 5.43 1.29 19.74
C THR A 466 4.14 1.78 19.09
N THR A 467 3.31 0.85 18.66
CA THR A 467 2.06 1.08 17.92
C THR A 467 0.90 0.33 18.61
N PRO A 468 -0.32 0.88 18.63
CA PRO A 468 -1.44 0.29 19.37
C PRO A 468 -1.74 -1.16 18.98
N GLU A 469 -2.10 -1.98 19.98
CA GLU A 469 -2.28 -3.43 19.79
C GLU A 469 -3.33 -3.74 18.69
N TYR A 470 -4.41 -2.97 18.65
CA TYR A 470 -5.52 -3.16 17.70
C TYR A 470 -5.14 -3.05 16.22
N LEU A 471 -3.99 -2.41 15.93
CA LEU A 471 -3.43 -2.30 14.57
C LEU A 471 -2.17 -3.16 14.37
N SER A 472 -1.49 -3.57 15.45
CA SER A 472 -0.21 -4.30 15.37
C SER A 472 -0.33 -5.82 15.55
N ASN A 473 -1.38 -6.31 16.21
CA ASN A 473 -1.57 -7.73 16.56
C ASN A 473 -2.20 -8.61 15.47
N THR A 474 -2.44 -8.09 14.26
CA THR A 474 -3.05 -8.85 13.17
C THR A 474 -2.29 -10.16 12.93
N SER A 475 -3.00 -11.29 13.00
CA SER A 475 -2.46 -12.63 12.74
C SER A 475 -3.11 -13.25 11.49
N GLY A 476 -2.77 -14.50 11.17
CA GLY A 476 -3.47 -15.26 10.13
C GLY A 476 -4.87 -15.75 10.54
N GLU A 477 -5.28 -15.56 11.80
CA GLU A 477 -6.59 -15.97 12.32
C GLU A 477 -7.61 -14.82 12.26
N VAL A 478 -8.79 -15.10 11.71
CA VAL A 478 -9.88 -14.11 11.59
C VAL A 478 -10.46 -13.80 12.97
N THR A 479 -10.46 -12.53 13.35
CA THR A 479 -10.92 -12.07 14.67
C THR A 479 -11.50 -10.65 14.61
N THR A 480 -12.32 -10.25 15.58
CA THR A 480 -12.73 -8.85 15.77
C THR A 480 -11.73 -8.05 16.61
N ASN A 481 -10.69 -8.70 17.16
CA ASN A 481 -9.68 -8.07 18.03
C ASN A 481 -8.54 -7.37 17.26
N SER A 482 -8.58 -7.41 15.93
CA SER A 482 -7.67 -6.69 15.01
C SER A 482 -8.53 -5.86 14.05
N LEU A 483 -8.12 -4.62 13.80
CA LEU A 483 -8.79 -3.71 12.87
C LEU A 483 -8.91 -4.31 11.47
N TYR A 484 -7.87 -5.00 10.99
CA TYR A 484 -7.84 -5.57 9.63
C TYR A 484 -8.97 -6.57 9.43
N TRP A 485 -9.09 -7.54 10.34
CA TRP A 485 -10.10 -8.59 10.24
C TRP A 485 -11.50 -8.07 10.56
N ALA A 486 -11.66 -7.15 11.52
CA ALA A 486 -12.94 -6.52 11.83
C ALA A 486 -13.51 -5.77 10.61
N ASN A 487 -12.72 -4.89 9.98
CA ASN A 487 -13.11 -4.19 8.76
C ASN A 487 -13.41 -5.15 7.60
N ARG A 488 -12.67 -6.26 7.49
CA ARG A 488 -12.89 -7.27 6.46
C ARG A 488 -14.23 -8.01 6.62
N ILE A 489 -14.62 -8.31 7.86
CA ILE A 489 -15.92 -8.89 8.19
C ILE A 489 -17.03 -7.88 7.86
N ILE A 490 -16.88 -6.62 8.25
CA ILE A 490 -17.83 -5.53 7.94
C ILE A 490 -18.05 -5.43 6.42
N ALA A 491 -16.98 -5.29 5.64
CA ALA A 491 -17.06 -5.17 4.18
C ALA A 491 -17.76 -6.38 3.54
N ALA A 492 -17.45 -7.61 3.97
CA ALA A 492 -18.05 -8.83 3.43
C ALA A 492 -19.54 -8.99 3.76
N ILE A 493 -20.02 -8.39 4.86
CA ILE A 493 -21.45 -8.39 5.24
C ILE A 493 -22.19 -7.23 4.55
N ALA A 494 -21.57 -6.06 4.43
CA ALA A 494 -22.18 -4.86 3.86
C ALA A 494 -22.25 -4.85 2.33
N ASP A 495 -21.26 -5.42 1.62
CA ASP A 495 -21.17 -5.38 0.15
C ASP A 495 -22.44 -5.85 -0.61
N PRO A 496 -23.12 -6.96 -0.24
CA PRO A 496 -24.38 -7.37 -0.88
C PRO A 496 -25.57 -6.44 -0.62
N HIS A 497 -25.43 -5.51 0.32
CA HIS A 497 -26.47 -4.63 0.87
C HIS A 497 -25.91 -3.20 1.04
N PHE A 498 -25.13 -2.73 0.07
CA PHE A 498 -24.36 -1.49 0.14
C PHE A 498 -25.24 -0.29 0.53
N THR A 499 -26.35 -0.09 -0.19
CA THR A 499 -27.27 1.04 0.03
C THR A 499 -27.98 0.97 1.37
N GLU A 500 -28.30 -0.23 1.87
CA GLU A 500 -28.95 -0.38 3.19
C GLU A 500 -27.98 -0.17 4.36
N ASN A 501 -26.66 -0.29 4.11
CA ASN A 501 -25.61 -0.09 5.11
C ASN A 501 -24.86 1.25 4.96
N SER A 502 -25.08 2.02 3.90
CA SER A 502 -24.31 3.25 3.60
C SER A 502 -24.35 4.25 4.76
N ASP A 503 -25.53 4.49 5.33
CA ASP A 503 -25.71 5.43 6.45
C ASP A 503 -24.87 5.03 7.67
N ALA A 504 -24.67 3.73 7.93
CA ALA A 504 -23.82 3.27 9.04
C ALA A 504 -22.32 3.51 8.74
N VAL A 505 -21.90 3.25 7.50
CA VAL A 505 -20.52 3.46 7.04
C VAL A 505 -20.15 4.95 7.01
N GLU A 506 -21.05 5.81 6.54
CA GLU A 506 -20.83 7.27 6.51
C GLU A 506 -20.75 7.87 7.91
N HIS A 507 -21.64 7.48 8.84
CA HIS A 507 -21.50 7.92 10.25
C HIS A 507 -20.19 7.41 10.88
N PHE A 508 -19.74 6.20 10.56
CA PHE A 508 -18.43 5.70 11.02
C PHE A 508 -17.27 6.56 10.49
N ARG A 509 -17.28 6.89 9.19
CA ARG A 509 -16.30 7.80 8.55
C ARG A 509 -16.26 9.17 9.24
N GLU A 510 -17.42 9.83 9.35
CA GLU A 510 -17.54 11.14 9.99
C GLU A 510 -17.03 11.13 11.45
N HIS A 511 -17.39 10.09 12.21
CA HIS A 511 -16.96 9.95 13.60
C HIS A 511 -15.45 9.71 13.74
N VAL A 512 -14.87 8.81 12.93
CA VAL A 512 -13.44 8.47 12.99
C VAL A 512 -12.57 9.65 12.58
N LEU A 513 -12.84 10.26 11.41
CA LEU A 513 -12.08 11.42 10.92
C LEU A 513 -12.19 12.60 11.88
N SER A 514 -13.42 12.99 12.26
CA SER A 514 -13.61 14.17 13.11
C SER A 514 -13.07 13.97 14.52
N TYR A 515 -13.04 12.75 15.06
CA TYR A 515 -12.37 12.46 16.33
C TYR A 515 -10.85 12.53 16.18
N GLY A 516 -10.30 11.92 15.12
CA GLY A 516 -8.87 11.94 14.80
C GLY A 516 -8.31 13.35 14.70
N ASP A 517 -8.93 14.21 13.87
CA ASP A 517 -8.54 15.63 13.73
C ASP A 517 -8.52 16.37 15.07
N ARG A 518 -9.58 16.19 15.89
CA ARG A 518 -9.67 16.82 17.22
C ARG A 518 -8.60 16.31 18.17
N LEU A 519 -8.29 15.02 18.14
CA LEU A 519 -7.28 14.40 19.00
C LEU A 519 -5.87 14.86 18.61
N VAL A 520 -5.54 14.87 17.31
CA VAL A 520 -4.29 15.43 16.78
C VAL A 520 -4.11 16.88 17.24
N ALA A 521 -5.11 17.74 17.01
CA ALA A 521 -5.04 19.15 17.38
C ALA A 521 -4.88 19.37 18.90
N GLN A 522 -5.48 18.51 19.74
CA GLN A 522 -5.31 18.54 21.20
C GLN A 522 -3.90 18.10 21.60
N THR A 523 -3.39 17.02 21.00
CA THR A 523 -2.05 16.48 21.26
C THR A 523 -0.96 17.46 20.85
N ASP A 524 -1.06 18.08 19.66
CA ASP A 524 -0.11 19.09 19.20
C ASP A 524 -0.08 20.33 20.11
N ALA A 525 -1.24 20.75 20.63
CA ALA A 525 -1.32 21.89 21.55
C ALA A 525 -0.60 21.64 22.90
N VAL A 526 -0.45 20.37 23.31
CA VAL A 526 0.30 19.95 24.50
C VAL A 526 1.77 19.68 24.16
N SER A 527 2.06 18.97 23.07
CA SER A 527 3.42 18.53 22.68
C SER A 527 4.42 19.68 22.58
N ARG A 528 3.97 20.86 22.12
CA ARG A 528 4.74 22.12 22.03
C ARG A 528 5.26 22.65 23.38
N ARG A 529 4.95 21.98 24.50
CA ARG A 529 5.32 22.37 25.87
C ARG A 529 5.93 21.23 26.68
N ASP A 530 6.09 20.04 26.09
CA ASP A 530 6.55 18.83 26.79
C ASP A 530 8.00 18.47 26.41
N GLU A 531 8.74 17.91 27.35
CA GLU A 531 10.09 17.37 27.15
C GLU A 531 10.05 15.88 26.71
N HIS A 532 8.93 15.18 26.93
CA HIS A 532 8.75 13.74 26.68
C HIS A 532 7.78 13.47 25.52
N VAL A 533 7.95 14.16 24.39
CA VAL A 533 7.02 14.10 23.25
C VAL A 533 6.66 12.67 22.81
N PRO A 534 7.59 11.70 22.65
CA PRO A 534 7.23 10.34 22.19
C PRO A 534 6.20 9.61 23.09
N ASP A 535 6.27 9.81 24.42
CA ASP A 535 5.34 9.21 25.39
C ASP A 535 3.92 9.75 25.18
N LEU A 536 3.80 11.06 24.91
CA LEU A 536 2.54 11.73 24.59
C LEU A 536 1.96 11.28 23.25
N LEU A 537 2.81 11.07 22.24
CA LEU A 537 2.38 10.59 20.92
C LEU A 537 1.89 9.13 20.99
N GLU A 538 2.57 8.27 21.75
CA GLU A 538 2.12 6.90 22.02
C GLU A 538 0.77 6.87 22.76
N GLN A 539 0.60 7.72 23.79
CA GLN A 539 -0.68 7.86 24.47
C GLN A 539 -1.80 8.33 23.53
N SER A 540 -1.52 9.31 22.66
CA SER A 540 -2.47 9.79 21.65
C SER A 540 -2.86 8.69 20.65
N ASN A 541 -1.88 7.88 20.20
CA ASN A 541 -2.13 6.75 19.30
C ASN A 541 -3.02 5.69 19.97
N GLU A 542 -2.80 5.37 21.25
CA GLU A 542 -3.63 4.40 21.98
C GLU A 542 -5.07 4.92 22.15
N MET A 543 -5.25 6.21 22.49
CA MET A 543 -6.57 6.84 22.58
C MET A 543 -7.32 6.81 21.23
N MET A 544 -6.62 7.01 20.11
CA MET A 544 -7.20 6.87 18.77
C MET A 544 -7.61 5.42 18.48
N ALA A 545 -6.75 4.45 18.81
CA ALA A 545 -7.03 3.02 18.59
C ALA A 545 -8.20 2.52 19.44
N ASP A 546 -8.32 2.97 20.68
CA ASP A 546 -9.46 2.68 21.57
C ASP A 546 -10.78 3.21 21.00
N TYR A 547 -10.79 4.47 20.54
CA TYR A 547 -11.95 5.07 19.92
C TYR A 547 -12.33 4.34 18.62
N LEU A 548 -11.34 4.09 17.76
CA LEU A 548 -11.52 3.36 16.50
C LEU A 548 -12.11 1.97 16.75
N ARG A 549 -11.55 1.19 17.68
CA ARG A 549 -12.06 -0.12 18.11
C ARG A 549 -13.52 -0.06 18.56
N SER A 550 -13.89 0.98 19.31
CA SER A 550 -15.29 1.19 19.74
C SER A 550 -16.21 1.47 18.54
N GLN A 551 -15.80 2.35 17.61
CA GLN A 551 -16.59 2.66 16.42
C GLN A 551 -16.68 1.47 15.44
N THR A 552 -15.61 0.70 15.24
CA THR A 552 -15.61 -0.48 14.38
C THR A 552 -16.53 -1.57 14.94
N ASN A 553 -16.54 -1.79 16.26
CA ASN A 553 -17.47 -2.71 16.90
C ASN A 553 -18.94 -2.24 16.78
N GLN A 554 -19.19 -0.93 16.86
CA GLN A 554 -20.52 -0.36 16.65
C GLN A 554 -20.98 -0.54 15.20
N LEU A 555 -20.12 -0.25 14.22
CA LEU A 555 -20.38 -0.45 12.79
C LEU A 555 -20.68 -1.92 12.48
N LEU A 556 -19.85 -2.85 12.98
CA LEU A 556 -20.09 -4.28 12.82
C LEU A 556 -21.45 -4.72 13.39
N SER A 557 -21.83 -4.22 14.56
CA SER A 557 -23.14 -4.51 15.17
C SER A 557 -24.31 -4.01 14.31
N GLN A 558 -24.21 -2.79 13.77
CA GLN A 558 -25.22 -2.21 12.88
C GLN A 558 -25.31 -2.96 11.55
N VAL A 559 -24.17 -3.18 10.89
CA VAL A 559 -24.08 -3.88 9.59
C VAL A 559 -24.58 -5.31 9.68
N LEU A 560 -24.22 -6.03 10.75
CA LEU A 560 -24.73 -7.37 11.02
C LEU A 560 -26.25 -7.36 11.25
N TYR A 561 -26.77 -6.40 12.02
CA TYR A 561 -28.21 -6.29 12.28
C TYR A 561 -29.01 -5.99 11.00
N THR A 562 -28.62 -4.96 10.25
CA THR A 562 -29.26 -4.57 8.98
C THR A 562 -29.26 -5.74 8.00
N SER A 563 -28.09 -6.33 7.76
CA SER A 563 -27.94 -7.40 6.76
C SER A 563 -28.62 -8.70 7.19
N SER A 564 -28.72 -8.98 8.50
CA SER A 564 -29.50 -10.12 9.02
C SER A 564 -31.00 -10.01 8.71
N ASN A 565 -31.55 -8.79 8.74
CA ASN A 565 -32.95 -8.55 8.37
C ASN A 565 -33.22 -8.67 6.86
N LEU A 566 -32.18 -8.65 6.03
CA LEU A 566 -32.24 -8.76 4.56
C LEU A 566 -31.98 -10.19 4.05
N MET A 567 -31.76 -11.16 4.95
CA MET A 567 -31.47 -12.55 4.59
C MET A 567 -32.66 -13.21 3.85
N ARG A 568 -32.35 -14.01 2.83
CA ARG A 568 -33.36 -14.67 1.97
C ARG A 568 -34.21 -15.72 2.70
N ASN A 569 -33.76 -16.23 3.84
CA ASN A 569 -34.46 -17.21 4.68
C ASN A 569 -35.37 -16.54 5.75
N ALA A 570 -35.98 -15.40 5.41
CA ALA A 570 -36.90 -14.67 6.26
C ALA A 570 -38.37 -14.98 5.95
N PHE A 571 -39.25 -14.80 6.94
CA PHE A 571 -40.70 -14.84 6.79
C PHE A 571 -41.32 -13.78 7.71
N THR A 572 -42.25 -12.97 7.21
CA THR A 572 -42.71 -11.74 7.90
C THR A 572 -43.90 -11.93 8.84
N MET A 573 -44.45 -13.15 8.92
CA MET A 573 -45.54 -13.47 9.84
C MET A 573 -44.98 -13.73 11.24
N SER A 574 -45.33 -12.88 12.19
CA SER A 574 -45.16 -13.14 13.62
C SER A 574 -46.46 -13.70 14.20
N ASP A 575 -46.37 -14.74 15.03
CA ASP A 575 -47.51 -15.26 15.79
C ASP A 575 -48.06 -14.20 16.76
N ARG A 576 -49.35 -14.32 17.12
CA ARG A 576 -50.10 -13.35 17.93
C ARG A 576 -49.88 -13.47 19.43
#